data_AF-A0A9W9PG59-F1
#
_entry.id   AF-A0A9W9PG59-F1
#
_cell.length_a   1.000
_cell.length_b   1.000
_cell.length_c   1.000
_cell.angle_alpha   90.00
_cell.angle_beta   90.00
_cell.angle_gamma   90.00
#
_symmetry.space_group_name_H-M   'P 1'
#
loop_
_entity.id
_entity.type
_entity.pdbx_description
1 polymer ?
#
loop_
_entity_poly.entity_id
_entity_poly.type
_entity_poly.pdbx_seq_one_letter_code
_entity_poly.pdbx_strand_id
1 'polypeptide(L)'
;MRVSPHRRQRRVIIRDDPQQASVYIADYIVSRIKGFNPTEAHPFVLGLPTGSSPEIIYKILVQRHRAGEISFKNVVTFNMDEYVGLPRDHPESYHSFMYKHFFSHVDIPPQNIHILNGNAEDLAAECAAFDASIARYGGIELFLGGVGPDGHIAFNEPGSSLASRTRVKTLAYDTILANSRFFDNDVNKVPRMAMTVGVQTIMDSREVVIVATGAHKAIAVQKGLEEGVNHMWTLSALQLHPHPLIVCDCDATLELKVKTVRYFESIENSGTDARTQGPALVYRPREYAPAPTSTKKTSPRQQPTPDRTPTKVPKDLRINTELYRTVEDDELTPDSMSSRMVDSAIGGLDGALKNDLIFDRMGARMTAL
;
A
#
# COMPACT_ATOMS: atom_id res chain seq x y z
N MET A 1 -7.35 39.14 10.09
CA MET A 1 -7.72 37.80 10.58
C MET A 1 -6.55 36.86 10.31
N ARG A 2 -5.84 36.41 11.35
CA ARG A 2 -4.71 35.47 11.20
C ARG A 2 -5.27 34.09 10.85
N VAL A 3 -4.87 33.55 9.70
CA VAL A 3 -5.21 32.20 9.26
C VAL A 3 -4.55 31.21 10.22
N SER A 4 -5.34 30.43 10.96
CA SER A 4 -4.82 29.35 11.81
C SER A 4 -4.06 28.34 10.96
N PRO A 5 -2.83 27.95 11.34
CA PRO A 5 -2.08 26.93 10.64
C PRO A 5 -2.87 25.63 10.78
N HIS A 6 -3.44 25.13 9.68
CA HIS A 6 -4.10 23.83 9.67
C HIS A 6 -3.05 22.79 10.07
N ARG A 7 -3.09 22.36 11.33
CA ARG A 7 -2.16 21.40 11.91
C ARG A 7 -2.31 20.09 11.13
N ARG A 8 -1.29 19.78 10.32
CA ARG A 8 -1.08 18.47 9.66
C ARG A 8 -0.96 17.40 10.75
N GLN A 9 -2.08 16.88 11.22
CA GLN A 9 -2.09 15.83 12.23
C GLN A 9 -2.53 14.53 11.59
N ARG A 10 -1.64 13.53 11.64
CA ARG A 10 -1.94 12.16 11.26
C ARG A 10 -3.09 11.63 12.12
N ARG A 11 -4.02 10.90 11.50
CA ARG A 11 -5.13 10.23 12.21
C ARG A 11 -4.86 8.73 12.22
N VAL A 12 -4.91 8.13 13.40
CA VAL A 12 -4.86 6.68 13.58
C VAL A 12 -6.10 6.29 14.36
N ILE A 13 -6.87 5.35 13.82
CA ILE A 13 -8.12 4.86 14.41
C ILE A 13 -7.90 3.38 14.71
N ILE A 14 -8.09 3.03 15.98
CA ILE A 14 -7.86 1.67 16.47
C ILE A 14 -9.24 1.08 16.82
N ARG A 15 -9.49 -0.13 16.35
CA ARG A 15 -10.71 -0.90 16.65
C ARG A 15 -10.34 -2.28 17.17
N ASP A 16 -11.27 -2.95 17.83
CA ASP A 16 -10.95 -4.22 18.49
C ASP A 16 -10.56 -5.31 17.49
N ASP A 17 -11.19 -5.31 16.31
CA ASP A 17 -11.08 -6.39 15.34
C ASP A 17 -11.15 -5.91 13.88
N PRO A 18 -10.79 -6.77 12.90
CA PRO A 18 -10.83 -6.43 11.48
C PRO A 18 -12.21 -6.01 10.96
N GLN A 19 -13.29 -6.55 11.53
CA GLN A 19 -14.66 -6.25 11.12
C GLN A 19 -15.02 -4.81 11.51
N GLN A 20 -14.76 -4.41 12.76
CA GLN A 20 -15.01 -3.05 13.24
C GLN A 20 -14.14 -2.01 12.53
N ALA A 21 -12.87 -2.33 12.27
CA ALA A 21 -12.00 -1.48 11.45
C ALA A 21 -12.58 -1.28 10.03
N SER A 22 -13.10 -2.35 9.43
CA SER A 22 -13.71 -2.30 8.09
C SER A 22 -15.03 -1.53 8.06
N VAL A 23 -15.87 -1.67 9.09
CA VAL A 23 -17.11 -0.88 9.25
C VAL A 23 -16.80 0.60 9.33
N TYR A 24 -15.81 0.98 10.14
CA TYR A 24 -15.40 2.39 10.24
C TYR A 24 -14.98 2.97 8.89
N ILE A 25 -14.16 2.24 8.11
CA ILE A 25 -13.71 2.70 6.80
C ILE A 25 -14.88 2.79 5.82
N ALA A 26 -15.77 1.79 5.79
CA ALA A 26 -16.92 1.82 4.90
C ALA A 26 -17.83 3.02 5.20
N ASP A 27 -18.13 3.27 6.48
CA ASP A 27 -18.92 4.42 6.92
C ASP A 27 -18.20 5.74 6.61
N TYR A 28 -16.87 5.78 6.74
CA TYR A 28 -16.07 6.94 6.33
C TYR A 28 -16.22 7.20 4.83
N ILE A 29 -16.04 6.19 3.98
CA ILE A 29 -16.19 6.32 2.52
C ILE A 29 -17.60 6.79 2.14
N VAL A 30 -18.64 6.19 2.73
CA VAL A 30 -20.04 6.60 2.51
C VAL A 30 -20.25 8.06 2.91
N SER A 31 -19.75 8.47 4.08
CA SER A 31 -19.81 9.86 4.56
C SER A 31 -19.11 10.82 3.60
N ARG A 32 -17.93 10.46 3.10
CA ARG A 32 -17.14 11.27 2.16
C ARG A 32 -17.83 11.44 0.82
N ILE A 33 -18.37 10.37 0.26
CA ILE A 33 -19.12 10.44 -1.00
C ILE A 33 -20.38 11.29 -0.81
N LYS A 34 -21.14 11.10 0.27
CA LYS A 34 -22.34 11.91 0.57
C LYS A 34 -22.03 13.38 0.79
N GLY A 35 -21.02 13.68 1.59
CA GLY A 35 -20.60 15.05 1.90
C GLY A 35 -20.07 15.79 0.67
N PHE A 36 -19.47 15.07 -0.29
CA PHE A 36 -19.06 15.64 -1.58
C PHE A 36 -20.24 15.86 -2.53
N ASN A 37 -21.32 15.07 -2.40
CA ASN A 37 -22.52 15.14 -3.23
C ASN A 37 -22.23 15.09 -4.75
N PRO A 38 -21.67 13.96 -5.25
CA PRO A 38 -21.16 13.87 -6.62
C PRO A 38 -22.27 13.95 -7.68
N THR A 39 -21.94 14.62 -8.77
CA THR A 39 -22.77 14.73 -9.98
C THR A 39 -22.02 14.18 -11.18
N GLU A 40 -22.68 13.99 -12.31
CA GLU A 40 -22.02 13.55 -13.55
C GLU A 40 -20.90 14.51 -13.99
N ALA A 41 -21.13 15.83 -13.86
CA ALA A 41 -20.15 16.86 -14.19
C ALA A 41 -19.03 17.02 -13.14
N HIS A 42 -19.26 16.54 -11.92
CA HIS A 42 -18.33 16.63 -10.80
C HIS A 42 -18.36 15.32 -9.99
N PRO A 43 -17.75 14.25 -10.52
CA PRO A 43 -17.79 12.93 -9.90
C PRO A 43 -16.85 12.83 -8.70
N PHE A 44 -17.13 11.90 -7.78
CA PHE A 44 -16.22 11.58 -6.69
C PHE A 44 -15.17 10.58 -7.19
N VAL A 45 -13.89 10.94 -7.12
CA VAL A 45 -12.80 10.08 -7.61
C VAL A 45 -12.22 9.25 -6.47
N LEU A 46 -12.34 7.92 -6.55
CA LEU A 46 -11.99 6.97 -5.50
C LEU A 46 -10.87 6.01 -5.95
N GLY A 47 -9.74 6.03 -5.24
CA GLY A 47 -8.67 5.05 -5.40
C GLY A 47 -8.98 3.77 -4.61
N LEU A 48 -8.78 2.60 -5.22
CA LEU A 48 -9.18 1.30 -4.64
C LEU A 48 -8.04 0.27 -4.63
N PRO A 49 -7.85 -0.49 -3.54
CA PRO A 49 -6.88 -1.57 -3.47
C PRO A 49 -7.52 -2.94 -3.75
N THR A 50 -6.69 -3.96 -3.95
CA THR A 50 -7.11 -5.37 -3.94
C THR A 50 -6.57 -6.09 -2.70
N GLY A 51 -6.66 -7.43 -2.69
CA GLY A 51 -6.17 -8.27 -1.60
C GLY A 51 -7.21 -8.48 -0.49
N SER A 52 -6.81 -9.21 0.55
CA SER A 52 -7.74 -9.69 1.58
C SER A 52 -8.25 -8.59 2.52
N SER A 53 -7.42 -7.58 2.82
CA SER A 53 -7.79 -6.50 3.75
C SER A 53 -9.03 -5.70 3.33
N PRO A 54 -9.20 -5.27 2.06
CA PRO A 54 -10.40 -4.53 1.65
C PRO A 54 -11.65 -5.39 1.40
N GLU A 55 -11.59 -6.73 1.43
CA GLU A 55 -12.76 -7.57 1.10
C GLU A 55 -13.95 -7.32 2.02
N ILE A 56 -13.71 -7.17 3.33
CA ILE A 56 -14.78 -6.88 4.30
C ILE A 56 -15.39 -5.50 4.02
N ILE A 57 -14.55 -4.52 3.70
CA ILE A 57 -14.97 -3.16 3.34
C ILE A 57 -15.89 -3.19 2.12
N TYR A 58 -15.51 -3.92 1.06
CA TYR A 58 -16.34 -4.07 -0.14
C TYR A 58 -17.68 -4.73 0.15
N LYS A 59 -17.70 -5.80 0.96
CA LYS A 59 -18.95 -6.45 1.38
C LYS A 59 -19.89 -5.46 2.09
N ILE A 60 -19.35 -4.65 2.99
CA ILE A 60 -20.14 -3.63 3.71
C ILE A 60 -20.64 -2.55 2.74
N LEU A 61 -19.79 -2.03 1.85
CA LEU A 61 -20.20 -1.02 0.85
C LEU A 61 -21.31 -1.54 -0.07
N VAL A 62 -21.24 -2.81 -0.48
CA VAL A 62 -22.31 -3.47 -1.26
C VAL A 62 -23.60 -3.58 -0.44
N GLN A 63 -23.53 -3.94 0.84
CA GLN A 63 -24.70 -3.98 1.73
C GLN A 63 -25.34 -2.59 1.87
N ARG A 64 -24.53 -1.55 2.11
CA ARG A 64 -24.97 -0.15 2.20
C ARG A 64 -25.62 0.32 0.90
N HIS A 65 -25.07 -0.06 -0.24
CA HIS A 65 -25.68 0.23 -1.55
C HIS A 65 -27.04 -0.44 -1.71
N ARG A 66 -27.14 -1.74 -1.42
CA ARG A 66 -28.40 -2.50 -1.49
C ARG A 66 -29.46 -1.98 -0.53
N ALA A 67 -29.05 -1.41 0.60
CA ALA A 67 -29.93 -0.74 1.56
C ALA A 67 -30.38 0.68 1.09
N GLY A 68 -29.92 1.15 -0.06
CA GLY A 68 -30.23 2.49 -0.57
C GLY A 68 -29.47 3.61 0.14
N GLU A 69 -28.47 3.28 0.96
CA GLU A 69 -27.73 4.27 1.74
C GLU A 69 -26.68 4.99 0.90
N ILE A 70 -26.20 4.43 -0.22
CA ILE A 70 -25.17 5.04 -1.07
C ILE A 70 -25.37 4.64 -2.54
N SER A 71 -24.98 5.53 -3.47
CA SER A 71 -24.92 5.26 -4.91
C SER A 71 -23.53 5.55 -5.45
N PHE A 72 -23.10 4.73 -6.40
CA PHE A 72 -21.82 4.82 -7.10
C PHE A 72 -21.97 5.32 -8.55
N LYS A 73 -23.17 5.77 -8.97
CA LYS A 73 -23.43 6.30 -10.32
C LYS A 73 -22.48 7.40 -10.75
N ASN A 74 -22.17 8.32 -9.83
CA ASN A 74 -21.29 9.46 -10.07
C ASN A 74 -19.93 9.28 -9.36
N VAL A 75 -19.50 8.03 -9.16
CA VAL A 75 -18.18 7.70 -8.64
C VAL A 75 -17.31 7.20 -9.78
N VAL A 76 -16.07 7.67 -9.83
CA VAL A 76 -15.02 7.23 -10.76
C VAL A 76 -13.94 6.52 -9.95
N THR A 77 -13.54 5.32 -10.36
CA THR A 77 -12.60 4.50 -9.60
C THR A 77 -11.28 4.30 -10.33
N PHE A 78 -10.19 4.31 -9.57
CA PHE A 78 -8.84 4.00 -10.04
C PHE A 78 -8.23 2.91 -9.16
N ASN A 79 -7.94 1.75 -9.72
CA ASN A 79 -7.27 0.67 -9.00
C ASN A 79 -5.76 0.89 -8.89
N MET A 80 -5.17 0.37 -7.83
CA MET A 80 -3.73 0.52 -7.56
C MET A 80 -2.84 -0.18 -8.59
N ASP A 81 -3.21 -1.36 -9.03
CA ASP A 81 -2.31 -2.27 -9.72
C ASP A 81 -3.06 -3.32 -10.56
N GLU A 82 -2.31 -3.98 -11.44
CA GLU A 82 -2.72 -5.18 -12.19
C GLU A 82 -1.47 -6.00 -12.56
N TYR A 83 -1.60 -7.33 -12.64
CA TYR A 83 -0.51 -8.19 -13.09
C TYR A 83 -0.21 -8.02 -14.58
N VAL A 84 1.07 -8.06 -14.95
CA VAL A 84 1.49 -8.03 -16.36
C VAL A 84 1.43 -9.44 -16.94
N GLY A 85 0.82 -9.57 -18.13
CA GLY A 85 0.77 -10.83 -18.87
C GLY A 85 -0.24 -11.86 -18.34
N LEU A 86 -1.06 -11.49 -17.35
CA LEU A 86 -2.15 -12.34 -16.85
C LEU A 86 -3.44 -12.02 -17.61
N PRO A 87 -4.16 -13.01 -18.16
CA PRO A 87 -5.43 -12.76 -18.85
C PRO A 87 -6.42 -11.99 -17.98
N ARG A 88 -7.11 -11.02 -18.56
CA ARG A 88 -8.05 -10.13 -17.85
C ARG A 88 -9.22 -10.88 -17.20
N ASP A 89 -9.60 -12.01 -17.76
CA ASP A 89 -10.65 -12.91 -17.29
C ASP A 89 -10.12 -14.02 -16.35
N HIS A 90 -8.80 -14.08 -16.13
CA HIS A 90 -8.22 -15.00 -15.16
C HIS A 90 -8.83 -14.72 -13.77
N PRO A 91 -9.20 -15.76 -12.99
CA PRO A 91 -9.88 -15.58 -11.71
C PRO A 91 -9.08 -14.74 -10.70
N GLU A 92 -7.74 -14.85 -10.75
CA GLU A 92 -6.82 -14.12 -9.89
C GLU A 92 -6.29 -12.80 -10.47
N SER A 93 -6.80 -12.36 -11.64
CA SER A 93 -6.53 -10.99 -12.09
C SER A 93 -7.20 -9.98 -11.16
N TYR A 94 -6.60 -8.80 -11.03
CA TYR A 94 -7.19 -7.75 -10.19
C TYR A 94 -8.45 -7.17 -10.82
N HIS A 95 -8.56 -7.25 -12.14
CA HIS A 95 -9.82 -7.05 -12.85
C HIS A 95 -10.92 -8.01 -12.35
N SER A 96 -10.70 -9.33 -12.40
CA SER A 96 -11.68 -10.32 -11.91
C SER A 96 -11.99 -10.15 -10.42
N PHE A 97 -10.97 -9.88 -9.59
CA PHE A 97 -11.13 -9.60 -8.17
C PHE A 97 -12.12 -8.46 -7.93
N MET A 98 -11.92 -7.31 -8.59
CA MET A 98 -12.77 -6.13 -8.37
C MET A 98 -14.20 -6.36 -8.84
N TYR A 99 -14.42 -7.03 -9.96
CA TYR A 99 -15.77 -7.38 -10.43
C TYR A 99 -16.45 -8.39 -9.51
N LYS A 100 -15.73 -9.40 -9.02
CA LYS A 100 -16.24 -10.41 -8.10
C LYS A 100 -16.66 -9.81 -6.77
N HIS A 101 -15.84 -8.93 -6.19
CA HIS A 101 -16.03 -8.44 -4.82
C HIS A 101 -16.81 -7.12 -4.74
N PHE A 102 -16.82 -6.30 -5.81
CA PHE A 102 -17.39 -4.96 -5.72
C PHE A 102 -18.20 -4.53 -6.96
N PHE A 103 -17.57 -4.37 -8.13
CA PHE A 103 -18.19 -3.65 -9.25
C PHE A 103 -19.46 -4.31 -9.81
N SER A 104 -19.60 -5.63 -9.74
CA SER A 104 -20.82 -6.32 -10.21
C SER A 104 -22.02 -6.17 -9.27
N HIS A 105 -21.82 -5.59 -8.08
CA HIS A 105 -22.82 -5.54 -7.01
C HIS A 105 -23.30 -4.14 -6.67
N VAL A 106 -22.82 -3.12 -7.41
CA VAL A 106 -23.15 -1.70 -7.22
C VAL A 106 -23.49 -1.02 -8.55
N ASP A 107 -24.13 0.15 -8.49
CA ASP A 107 -24.60 0.92 -9.65
C ASP A 107 -23.51 1.80 -10.30
N ILE A 108 -22.25 1.37 -10.27
CA ILE A 108 -21.14 2.09 -10.91
C ILE A 108 -21.17 1.88 -12.44
N PRO A 109 -21.08 2.95 -13.26
CA PRO A 109 -21.02 2.81 -14.70
C PRO A 109 -19.68 2.19 -15.14
N PRO A 110 -19.66 1.23 -16.09
CA PRO A 110 -18.41 0.60 -16.52
C PRO A 110 -17.35 1.57 -17.04
N GLN A 111 -17.76 2.67 -17.69
CA GLN A 111 -16.85 3.71 -18.19
C GLN A 111 -16.14 4.51 -17.08
N ASN A 112 -16.65 4.46 -15.85
CA ASN A 112 -16.06 5.12 -14.69
C ASN A 112 -15.07 4.21 -13.94
N ILE A 113 -14.85 2.99 -14.41
CA ILE A 113 -13.93 2.02 -13.81
C ILE A 113 -12.59 2.07 -14.55
N HIS A 114 -11.52 2.41 -13.83
CA HIS A 114 -10.16 2.42 -14.38
C HIS A 114 -9.26 1.43 -13.63
N ILE A 115 -8.82 0.40 -14.36
CA ILE A 115 -7.83 -0.58 -13.92
C ILE A 115 -6.73 -0.61 -14.98
N LEU A 116 -5.46 -0.68 -14.55
CA LEU A 116 -4.31 -0.75 -15.45
C LEU A 116 -4.42 -1.95 -16.40
N ASN A 117 -4.14 -1.76 -17.68
CA ASN A 117 -4.11 -2.86 -18.63
C ASN A 117 -2.73 -3.56 -18.64
N GLY A 118 -2.58 -4.59 -17.81
CA GLY A 118 -1.37 -5.42 -17.75
C GLY A 118 -1.01 -6.20 -19.02
N ASN A 119 -1.87 -6.20 -20.04
CA ASN A 119 -1.65 -6.84 -21.34
C ASN A 119 -1.54 -5.84 -22.50
N ALA A 120 -1.33 -4.55 -22.21
CA ALA A 120 -1.11 -3.54 -23.25
C ALA A 120 0.20 -3.81 -24.02
N GLU A 121 0.21 -3.48 -25.32
CA GLU A 121 1.42 -3.62 -26.15
C GLU A 121 2.57 -2.74 -25.66
N ASP A 122 2.25 -1.50 -25.22
CA ASP A 122 3.19 -0.58 -24.59
C ASP A 122 2.76 -0.28 -23.15
N LEU A 123 3.34 -1.02 -22.21
CA LEU A 123 3.07 -0.88 -20.77
C LEU A 123 3.49 0.50 -20.23
N ALA A 124 4.51 1.14 -20.81
CA ALA A 124 4.96 2.46 -20.35
C ALA A 124 3.96 3.55 -20.79
N ALA A 125 3.45 3.46 -22.02
CA ALA A 125 2.39 4.33 -22.50
C ALA A 125 1.10 4.17 -21.68
N GLU A 126 0.72 2.93 -21.34
CA GLU A 126 -0.44 2.65 -20.47
C GLU A 126 -0.27 3.28 -19.08
N CYS A 127 0.90 3.16 -18.45
CA CYS A 127 1.19 3.83 -17.17
C CYS A 127 1.02 5.36 -17.26
N ALA A 128 1.55 5.98 -18.32
CA ALA A 128 1.46 7.43 -18.53
C ALA A 128 0.01 7.86 -18.80
N ALA A 129 -0.74 7.08 -19.58
CA ALA A 129 -2.15 7.33 -19.86
C ALA A 129 -3.02 7.23 -18.60
N PHE A 130 -2.69 6.29 -17.70
CA PHE A 130 -3.37 6.13 -16.42
C PHE A 130 -3.21 7.36 -15.52
N ASP A 131 -1.96 7.84 -15.34
CA ASP A 131 -1.67 9.07 -14.60
C ASP A 131 -2.35 10.30 -15.24
N ALA A 132 -2.35 10.39 -16.57
CA ALA A 132 -3.04 11.46 -17.29
C ALA A 132 -4.56 11.38 -17.16
N SER A 133 -5.13 10.18 -17.01
CA SER A 133 -6.56 9.99 -16.72
C SER A 133 -6.91 10.53 -15.33
N ILE A 134 -6.12 10.16 -14.31
CA ILE A 134 -6.28 10.70 -12.94
C ILE A 134 -6.25 12.24 -12.96
N ALA A 135 -5.29 12.83 -13.68
CA ALA A 135 -5.17 14.27 -13.81
C ALA A 135 -6.39 14.92 -14.49
N ARG A 136 -6.97 14.28 -15.51
CA ARG A 136 -8.17 14.78 -16.21
C ARG A 136 -9.40 14.85 -15.30
N TYR A 137 -9.50 13.97 -14.31
CA TYR A 137 -10.54 14.06 -13.26
C TYR A 137 -10.15 15.01 -12.10
N GLY A 138 -9.05 15.75 -12.23
CA GLY A 138 -8.57 16.70 -11.22
C GLY A 138 -7.80 16.06 -10.05
N GLY A 139 -7.53 14.75 -10.10
CA GLY A 139 -6.90 13.98 -9.03
C GLY A 139 -7.88 13.05 -8.29
N ILE A 140 -7.37 12.32 -7.29
CA ILE A 140 -8.14 11.37 -6.48
C ILE A 140 -8.63 12.04 -5.20
N GLU A 141 -9.94 11.99 -4.90
CA GLU A 141 -10.54 12.57 -3.68
C GLU A 141 -10.18 11.75 -2.44
N LEU A 142 -10.32 10.43 -2.52
CA LEU A 142 -9.94 9.52 -1.45
C LEU A 142 -9.26 8.31 -2.06
N PHE A 143 -8.09 7.97 -1.57
CA PHE A 143 -7.39 6.75 -1.95
C PHE A 143 -7.44 5.76 -0.79
N LEU A 144 -8.20 4.68 -0.94
CA LEU A 144 -8.17 3.55 -0.02
C LEU A 144 -6.99 2.64 -0.40
N GLY A 145 -6.17 2.28 0.58
CA GLY A 145 -5.04 1.38 0.41
C GLY A 145 -4.97 0.32 1.51
N GLY A 146 -4.31 -0.79 1.20
CA GLY A 146 -3.79 -1.71 2.20
C GLY A 146 -2.31 -1.47 2.44
N VAL A 147 -1.76 -2.14 3.45
CA VAL A 147 -0.31 -2.21 3.67
C VAL A 147 0.17 -3.66 3.70
N GLY A 148 1.29 -3.96 3.06
CA GLY A 148 2.00 -5.25 3.17
C GLY A 148 2.70 -5.43 4.52
N PRO A 149 3.10 -6.68 4.89
CA PRO A 149 3.85 -6.93 6.12
C PRO A 149 5.24 -6.26 6.14
N ASP A 150 5.80 -5.97 4.98
CA ASP A 150 7.04 -5.21 4.73
C ASP A 150 6.80 -3.69 4.59
N GLY A 151 5.57 -3.22 4.80
CA GLY A 151 5.21 -1.81 4.70
C GLY A 151 4.96 -1.29 3.28
N HIS A 152 4.86 -2.14 2.26
CA HIS A 152 4.51 -1.67 0.92
C HIS A 152 3.06 -1.16 0.84
N ILE A 153 2.83 -0.13 0.02
CA ILE A 153 1.49 0.27 -0.44
C ILE A 153 1.41 0.04 -1.95
N ALA A 154 0.36 -0.63 -2.44
CA ALA A 154 0.32 -1.22 -3.78
C ALA A 154 1.56 -2.11 -4.01
N PHE A 155 2.04 -2.28 -5.25
CA PHE A 155 3.35 -2.92 -5.49
C PHE A 155 4.55 -1.97 -5.31
N ASN A 156 4.47 -0.95 -4.45
CA ASN A 156 5.63 -0.12 -4.09
C ASN A 156 6.46 -0.80 -3.00
N GLU A 157 7.11 -1.88 -3.39
CA GLU A 157 7.99 -2.71 -2.55
C GLU A 157 9.17 -1.93 -1.94
N PRO A 158 9.79 -2.45 -0.86
CA PRO A 158 10.97 -1.85 -0.24
C PRO A 158 12.04 -1.44 -1.27
N GLY A 159 12.54 -0.21 -1.12
CA GLY A 159 13.50 0.42 -2.03
C GLY A 159 12.84 1.24 -3.16
N SER A 160 11.51 1.20 -3.30
CA SER A 160 10.79 2.04 -4.26
C SER A 160 10.94 3.53 -3.94
N SER A 161 11.18 4.36 -4.96
CA SER A 161 11.25 5.81 -4.78
C SER A 161 9.96 6.35 -4.16
N LEU A 162 10.09 7.18 -3.12
CA LEU A 162 8.95 7.85 -2.49
C LEU A 162 8.30 8.90 -3.42
N ALA A 163 9.01 9.32 -4.46
CA ALA A 163 8.51 10.20 -5.51
C ALA A 163 8.09 9.43 -6.79
N SER A 164 7.92 8.10 -6.70
CA SER A 164 7.60 7.27 -7.87
C SER A 164 6.21 7.59 -8.45
N ARG A 165 6.12 7.49 -9.77
CA ARG A 165 4.88 7.52 -10.56
C ARG A 165 4.43 6.11 -10.93
N THR A 166 3.28 6.02 -11.61
CA THR A 166 2.76 4.77 -12.16
C THR A 166 3.77 4.14 -13.10
N ARG A 167 4.08 2.85 -12.89
CA ARG A 167 5.17 2.15 -13.59
C ARG A 167 4.96 0.63 -13.61
N VAL A 168 5.69 -0.04 -14.49
CA VAL A 168 5.93 -1.48 -14.40
C VAL A 168 6.92 -1.76 -13.27
N LYS A 169 6.63 -2.79 -12.48
CA LYS A 169 7.42 -3.22 -11.34
C LYS A 169 7.60 -4.73 -11.37
N THR A 170 8.85 -5.18 -11.26
CA THR A 170 9.18 -6.58 -10.99
C THR A 170 8.85 -6.89 -9.54
N LEU A 171 8.10 -7.99 -9.32
CA LEU A 171 7.72 -8.43 -7.98
C LEU A 171 8.92 -9.08 -7.28
N ALA A 172 9.13 -8.75 -6.01
CA ALA A 172 10.09 -9.39 -5.14
C ALA A 172 9.67 -10.83 -4.81
N TYR A 173 10.64 -11.63 -4.37
CA TYR A 173 10.41 -13.03 -4.04
C TYR A 173 9.37 -13.21 -2.92
N ASP A 174 9.42 -12.37 -1.88
CA ASP A 174 8.46 -12.42 -0.76
C ASP A 174 7.02 -12.16 -1.22
N THR A 175 6.83 -11.22 -2.16
CA THR A 175 5.53 -10.94 -2.79
C THR A 175 5.04 -12.14 -3.60
N ILE A 176 5.93 -12.75 -4.38
CA ILE A 176 5.62 -13.96 -5.16
C ILE A 176 5.22 -15.11 -4.22
N LEU A 177 5.96 -15.31 -3.14
CA LEU A 177 5.67 -16.33 -2.14
C LEU A 177 4.33 -16.08 -1.46
N ALA A 178 4.07 -14.86 -1.00
CA ALA A 178 2.80 -14.49 -0.37
C ALA A 178 1.60 -14.65 -1.30
N ASN A 179 1.76 -14.33 -2.59
CA ASN A 179 0.69 -14.41 -3.57
C ASN A 179 0.51 -15.81 -4.16
N SER A 180 1.50 -16.71 -4.03
CA SER A 180 1.42 -18.09 -4.51
C SER A 180 0.20 -18.84 -3.96
N ARG A 181 -0.29 -18.50 -2.77
CA ARG A 181 -1.53 -19.05 -2.18
C ARG A 181 -2.77 -18.89 -3.07
N PHE A 182 -2.77 -17.90 -3.95
CA PHE A 182 -3.84 -17.64 -4.93
C PHE A 182 -3.62 -18.42 -6.24
N PHE A 183 -2.40 -18.88 -6.50
CA PHE A 183 -2.00 -19.60 -7.70
C PHE A 183 -1.64 -21.06 -7.38
N ASP A 184 -2.54 -21.78 -6.71
CA ASP A 184 -2.38 -23.19 -6.31
C ASP A 184 -1.15 -23.48 -5.42
N ASN A 185 -0.65 -22.48 -4.69
CA ASN A 185 0.61 -22.53 -3.93
C ASN A 185 1.85 -22.80 -4.83
N ASP A 186 1.79 -22.45 -6.12
CA ASP A 186 2.89 -22.57 -7.06
C ASP A 186 3.46 -21.19 -7.45
N VAL A 187 4.67 -20.91 -6.96
CA VAL A 187 5.41 -19.67 -7.24
C VAL A 187 5.70 -19.43 -8.72
N ASN A 188 5.68 -20.48 -9.56
CA ASN A 188 5.93 -20.36 -10.99
C ASN A 188 4.72 -19.87 -11.77
N LYS A 189 3.52 -20.02 -11.21
CA LYS A 189 2.27 -19.52 -11.80
C LYS A 189 2.02 -18.05 -11.50
N VAL A 190 2.71 -17.49 -10.51
CA VAL A 190 2.58 -16.08 -10.13
C VAL A 190 3.28 -15.21 -11.20
N PRO A 191 2.59 -14.18 -11.75
CA PRO A 191 3.22 -13.23 -12.66
C PRO A 191 4.46 -12.58 -12.03
N ARG A 192 5.52 -12.39 -12.81
CA ARG A 192 6.80 -11.84 -12.32
C ARG A 192 6.81 -10.31 -12.29
N MET A 193 5.86 -9.68 -12.97
CA MET A 193 5.75 -8.23 -13.09
C MET A 193 4.30 -7.80 -12.87
N ALA A 194 4.15 -6.59 -12.36
CA ALA A 194 2.86 -5.91 -12.24
C ALA A 194 3.01 -4.46 -12.69
N MET A 195 1.90 -3.86 -13.10
CA MET A 195 1.77 -2.42 -13.20
C MET A 195 1.23 -1.89 -11.88
N THR A 196 1.75 -0.78 -11.39
CA THR A 196 1.34 -0.20 -10.11
C THR A 196 1.38 1.30 -10.17
N VAL A 197 0.42 1.95 -9.51
CA VAL A 197 0.51 3.36 -9.15
C VAL A 197 1.74 3.58 -8.26
N GLY A 198 2.39 4.73 -8.43
CA GLY A 198 3.55 5.10 -7.63
C GLY A 198 3.17 5.65 -6.26
N VAL A 199 4.16 5.74 -5.37
CA VAL A 199 3.98 6.36 -4.05
C VAL A 199 3.52 7.81 -4.20
N GLN A 200 4.10 8.58 -5.13
CA GLN A 200 3.67 9.95 -5.36
C GLN A 200 2.26 10.02 -5.95
N THR A 201 1.88 9.08 -6.82
CA THR A 201 0.52 9.01 -7.36
C THR A 201 -0.52 8.85 -6.24
N ILE A 202 -0.24 8.03 -5.23
CA ILE A 202 -1.10 7.89 -4.04
C ILE A 202 -1.07 9.18 -3.20
N MET A 203 0.11 9.74 -2.96
CA MET A 203 0.32 10.96 -2.16
C MET A 203 -0.26 12.24 -2.81
N ASP A 204 -0.57 12.20 -4.10
CA ASP A 204 -1.24 13.28 -4.82
C ASP A 204 -2.77 13.31 -4.60
N SER A 205 -3.31 12.33 -3.88
CA SER A 205 -4.71 12.31 -3.47
C SER A 205 -5.03 13.43 -2.48
N ARG A 206 -6.31 13.79 -2.35
CA ARG A 206 -6.74 14.75 -1.31
C ARG A 206 -6.70 14.08 0.06
N GLU A 207 -7.12 12.81 0.13
CA GLU A 207 -7.04 11.96 1.32
C GLU A 207 -6.51 10.57 1.00
N VAL A 208 -5.78 9.99 1.96
CA VAL A 208 -5.30 8.60 1.88
C VAL A 208 -5.74 7.87 3.13
N VAL A 209 -6.45 6.75 2.94
CA VAL A 209 -6.94 5.88 4.01
C VAL A 209 -6.24 4.53 3.87
N ILE A 210 -5.51 4.09 4.89
CA ILE A 210 -4.89 2.77 4.93
C ILE A 210 -5.62 1.86 5.91
N VAL A 211 -5.97 0.66 5.46
CA VAL A 211 -6.40 -0.44 6.33
C VAL A 211 -5.20 -1.33 6.68
N ALA A 212 -5.02 -1.61 7.96
CA ALA A 212 -4.00 -2.53 8.46
C ALA A 212 -4.57 -3.43 9.57
N THR A 213 -4.82 -4.70 9.27
CA THR A 213 -5.45 -5.63 10.22
C THR A 213 -4.62 -6.89 10.41
N GLY A 214 -4.53 -7.36 11.66
CA GLY A 214 -3.85 -8.58 12.09
C GLY A 214 -2.39 -8.37 12.50
N ALA A 215 -1.91 -9.25 13.38
CA ALA A 215 -0.58 -9.16 14.00
C ALA A 215 0.58 -9.13 12.98
N HIS A 216 0.42 -9.82 11.85
CA HIS A 216 1.39 -9.84 10.75
C HIS A 216 1.62 -8.47 10.09
N LYS A 217 0.85 -7.44 10.43
CA LYS A 217 1.03 -6.05 9.98
C LYS A 217 1.63 -5.13 11.05
N ALA A 218 1.82 -5.61 12.28
CA ALA A 218 2.22 -4.77 13.41
C ALA A 218 3.57 -4.06 13.19
N ILE A 219 4.56 -4.77 12.65
CA ILE A 219 5.86 -4.18 12.29
C ILE A 219 5.69 -3.08 11.25
N ALA A 220 4.95 -3.33 10.16
CA ALA A 220 4.70 -2.33 9.13
C ALA A 220 4.05 -1.06 9.70
N VAL A 221 3.06 -1.21 10.58
CA VAL A 221 2.37 -0.09 11.25
C VAL A 221 3.34 0.69 12.15
N GLN A 222 4.17 0.01 12.95
CA GLN A 222 5.20 0.65 13.77
C GLN A 222 6.20 1.44 12.92
N LYS A 223 6.74 0.83 11.87
CA LYS A 223 7.69 1.47 10.95
C LYS A 223 7.08 2.67 10.22
N GLY A 224 5.81 2.57 9.82
CA GLY A 224 5.08 3.64 9.16
C GLY A 224 4.73 4.82 10.08
N LEU A 225 4.50 4.57 11.38
CA LEU A 225 4.01 5.56 12.33
C LEU A 225 5.09 6.17 13.23
N GLU A 226 5.95 5.34 13.84
CA GLU A 226 6.88 5.77 14.88
C GLU A 226 8.28 6.08 14.35
N GLU A 227 8.69 5.43 13.26
CA GLU A 227 10.02 5.65 12.66
C GLU A 227 10.02 6.78 11.63
N GLY A 228 11.22 7.14 11.16
CA GLY A 228 11.40 8.17 10.15
C GLY A 228 10.93 7.73 8.76
N VAL A 229 10.69 8.71 7.89
CA VAL A 229 10.37 8.48 6.48
C VAL A 229 11.51 7.70 5.80
N ASN A 230 11.20 6.54 5.23
CA ASN A 230 12.17 5.60 4.68
C ASN A 230 11.58 4.84 3.48
N HIS A 231 12.31 4.77 2.37
CA HIS A 231 11.90 4.02 1.18
C HIS A 231 11.86 2.50 1.34
N MET A 232 12.43 1.95 2.42
CA MET A 232 12.28 0.54 2.79
C MET A 232 10.91 0.23 3.37
N TRP A 233 10.19 1.24 3.87
CA TRP A 233 8.85 1.13 4.43
C TRP A 233 7.98 2.19 3.77
N THR A 234 7.50 1.95 2.54
CA THR A 234 6.85 3.00 1.74
C THR A 234 5.58 3.57 2.38
N LEU A 235 4.95 2.84 3.31
CA LEU A 235 3.91 3.35 4.23
C LEU A 235 4.34 4.64 4.96
N SER A 236 5.61 4.76 5.35
CA SER A 236 6.15 5.94 6.04
C SER A 236 6.05 7.23 5.22
N ALA A 237 5.86 7.15 3.90
CA ALA A 237 5.61 8.31 3.05
C ALA A 237 4.36 9.10 3.50
N LEU A 238 3.36 8.43 4.08
CA LEU A 238 2.14 9.06 4.57
C LEU A 238 2.37 10.11 5.65
N GLN A 239 3.52 10.08 6.33
CA GLN A 239 3.91 11.12 7.27
C GLN A 239 4.04 12.50 6.61
N LEU A 240 4.26 12.54 5.30
CA LEU A 240 4.36 13.76 4.49
C LEU A 240 2.99 14.17 3.91
N HIS A 241 1.97 13.33 4.00
CA HIS A 241 0.65 13.59 3.43
C HIS A 241 -0.10 14.62 4.29
N PRO A 242 -0.87 15.56 3.71
CA PRO A 242 -1.64 16.53 4.49
C PRO A 242 -2.80 15.89 5.26
N HIS A 243 -3.43 14.84 4.71
CA HIS A 243 -4.59 14.17 5.28
C HIS A 243 -4.49 12.63 5.25
N PRO A 244 -3.55 12.02 6.01
CA PRO A 244 -3.46 10.58 6.14
C PRO A 244 -4.37 10.07 7.26
N LEU A 245 -5.04 8.95 6.99
CA LEU A 245 -5.82 8.18 7.94
C LEU A 245 -5.33 6.73 7.91
N ILE A 246 -4.91 6.21 9.05
CA ILE A 246 -4.64 4.78 9.21
C ILE A 246 -5.72 4.20 10.12
N VAL A 247 -6.35 3.13 9.69
CA VAL A 247 -7.34 2.40 10.48
C VAL A 247 -6.81 1.00 10.68
N CYS A 248 -6.65 0.60 11.94
CA CYS A 248 -6.12 -0.70 12.31
C CYS A 248 -6.95 -1.40 13.38
N ASP A 249 -6.80 -2.72 13.43
CA ASP A 249 -7.27 -3.50 14.58
C ASP A 249 -6.23 -3.50 15.72
N CYS A 250 -6.61 -3.97 16.90
CA CYS A 250 -5.71 -4.06 18.05
C CYS A 250 -4.47 -4.91 17.74
N ASP A 251 -4.61 -6.02 17.02
CA ASP A 251 -3.50 -6.91 16.67
C ASP A 251 -2.43 -6.22 15.80
N ALA A 252 -2.82 -5.33 14.89
CA ALA A 252 -1.87 -4.55 14.10
C ALA A 252 -1.15 -3.44 14.91
N THR A 253 -1.44 -3.30 16.20
CA THR A 253 -0.77 -2.33 17.10
C THR A 253 0.24 -2.96 18.06
N LEU A 254 0.44 -4.29 18.02
CA LEU A 254 1.28 -5.02 18.99
C LEU A 254 2.73 -4.51 19.11
N GLU A 255 3.28 -3.96 18.02
CA GLU A 255 4.64 -3.40 17.99
C GLU A 255 4.69 -1.89 18.29
N LEU A 256 3.54 -1.23 18.46
CA LEU A 256 3.48 0.18 18.84
C LEU A 256 3.79 0.37 20.32
N LYS A 257 4.38 1.52 20.66
CA LYS A 257 4.51 1.90 22.06
C LYS A 257 3.12 2.14 22.66
N VAL A 258 2.92 1.67 23.88
CA VAL A 258 1.68 1.92 24.67
C VAL A 258 1.31 3.42 24.69
N LYS A 259 2.32 4.30 24.78
CA LYS A 259 2.11 5.75 24.75
C LYS A 259 1.53 6.24 23.41
N THR A 260 1.93 5.63 22.29
CA THR A 260 1.43 5.96 20.95
C THR A 260 -0.03 5.56 20.79
N VAL A 261 -0.38 4.34 21.20
CA VAL A 261 -1.77 3.86 21.19
C VAL A 261 -2.67 4.77 22.02
N ARG A 262 -2.32 4.98 23.30
CA ARG A 262 -3.08 5.85 24.21
C ARG A 262 -3.19 7.29 23.70
N TYR A 263 -2.18 7.80 23.01
CA TYR A 263 -2.22 9.14 22.42
C TYR A 263 -3.32 9.24 21.36
N PHE A 264 -3.38 8.30 20.41
CA PHE A 264 -4.40 8.34 19.35
C PHE A 264 -5.80 8.05 19.86
N GLU A 265 -5.97 7.10 20.78
CA GLU A 265 -7.25 6.86 21.46
C GLU A 265 -7.73 8.11 22.22
N SER A 266 -6.82 8.80 22.92
CA SER A 266 -7.17 10.03 23.64
C SER A 266 -7.61 11.16 22.70
N ILE A 267 -7.00 11.28 21.53
CA ILE A 267 -7.40 12.25 20.51
C ILE A 267 -8.80 11.95 20.00
N GLU A 268 -9.08 10.69 19.66
CA GLU A 268 -10.40 10.27 19.19
C GLU A 268 -11.48 10.54 20.25
N ASN A 269 -11.25 10.10 21.50
CA ASN A 269 -12.20 10.25 22.60
C ASN A 269 -12.43 11.71 23.01
N SER A 270 -11.42 12.57 22.90
CA SER A 270 -11.55 13.98 23.27
C SER A 270 -12.55 14.74 22.41
N GLY A 271 -12.92 14.21 21.24
CA GLY A 271 -13.81 14.88 20.28
C GLY A 271 -13.30 16.25 19.82
N THR A 272 -12.07 16.64 20.19
CA THR A 272 -11.43 17.90 19.80
C THR A 272 -11.07 17.93 18.33
N ASP A 273 -11.29 16.80 17.65
CA ASP A 273 -11.04 16.62 16.25
C ASP A 273 -12.32 16.76 15.42
N ALA A 274 -12.51 17.92 14.77
CA ALA A 274 -13.56 18.15 13.78
C ALA A 274 -13.53 17.14 12.60
N ARG A 275 -12.49 16.30 12.49
CA ARG A 275 -12.28 15.32 11.43
C ARG A 275 -12.93 13.95 11.67
N THR A 276 -13.66 13.71 12.77
CA THR A 276 -14.67 12.63 12.76
C THR A 276 -15.74 12.87 11.68
N GLN A 277 -15.81 14.09 11.12
CA GLN A 277 -16.59 14.46 9.94
C GLN A 277 -15.75 14.69 8.65
N GLY A 278 -14.42 14.52 8.72
CA GLY A 278 -13.48 14.91 7.65
C GLY A 278 -13.38 16.44 7.45
N PRO A 279 -12.28 16.96 6.87
CA PRO A 279 -12.21 18.37 6.50
C PRO A 279 -13.28 18.73 5.45
N ALA A 280 -13.80 19.97 5.50
CA ALA A 280 -14.59 20.51 4.40
C ALA A 280 -13.75 20.50 3.12
N LEU A 281 -14.23 19.80 2.09
CA LEU A 281 -13.55 19.66 0.81
C LEU A 281 -13.49 21.00 0.10
N VAL A 282 -12.38 21.72 0.26
CA VAL A 282 -12.08 22.90 -0.56
C VAL A 282 -11.46 22.40 -1.86
N TYR A 283 -12.23 22.46 -2.95
CA TYR A 283 -11.74 22.21 -4.30
C TYR A 283 -10.50 23.07 -4.56
N ARG A 284 -9.37 22.41 -4.82
CA ARG A 284 -8.16 23.04 -5.35
C ARG A 284 -7.77 22.28 -6.61
N PRO A 285 -7.86 22.90 -7.80
CA PRO A 285 -7.29 22.29 -8.99
C PRO A 285 -5.78 22.12 -8.76
N ARG A 286 -5.31 20.87 -8.82
CA ARG A 286 -3.87 20.59 -8.94
C ARG A 286 -3.53 20.58 -10.42
N GLU A 287 -2.60 21.43 -10.84
CA GLU A 287 -1.98 21.30 -12.15
C GLU A 287 -1.05 20.08 -12.13
N TYR A 288 -1.32 19.12 -13.01
CA TYR A 288 -0.46 17.96 -13.20
C TYR A 288 0.80 18.36 -13.97
N ALA A 289 1.96 18.19 -13.34
CA ALA A 289 3.24 18.24 -14.03
C ALA A 289 3.63 16.82 -14.47
N PRO A 290 3.62 16.50 -15.77
CA PRO A 290 4.10 15.20 -16.24
C PRO A 290 5.55 14.97 -15.81
N ALA A 291 5.86 13.73 -15.44
CA ALA A 291 7.25 13.35 -15.17
C ALA A 291 8.09 13.66 -16.42
N PRO A 292 9.31 14.21 -16.27
CA PRO A 292 10.17 14.46 -17.40
C PRO A 292 10.43 13.13 -18.12
N THR A 293 9.89 12.99 -19.33
CA THR A 293 10.28 11.93 -20.24
C THR A 293 11.78 12.05 -20.45
N SER A 294 12.53 10.96 -20.24
CA SER A 294 13.93 10.94 -20.63
C SER A 294 13.99 10.93 -22.16
N THR A 295 13.80 12.09 -22.77
CA THR A 295 14.22 12.30 -24.15
C THR A 295 15.71 12.01 -24.15
N LYS A 296 16.16 11.04 -24.97
CA LYS A 296 17.57 10.91 -25.35
C LYS A 296 18.03 12.26 -25.87
N LYS A 297 18.58 13.09 -24.99
CA LYS A 297 19.35 14.27 -25.41
C LYS A 297 20.60 13.69 -26.06
N THR A 298 20.63 13.76 -27.38
CA THR A 298 21.88 13.80 -28.13
C THR A 298 22.69 14.97 -27.57
N SER A 299 23.65 14.67 -26.72
CA SER A 299 24.63 15.65 -26.24
C SER A 299 25.30 16.31 -27.46
N PRO A 300 25.47 17.64 -27.50
CA PRO A 300 26.31 18.27 -28.52
C PRO A 300 27.73 17.73 -28.35
N ARG A 301 28.31 17.27 -29.46
CA ARG A 301 29.69 16.81 -29.56
C ARG A 301 30.62 17.88 -28.99
N GLN A 302 31.20 17.64 -27.82
CA GLN A 302 32.25 18.49 -27.27
C GLN A 302 33.42 18.49 -28.25
N GLN A 303 33.90 19.69 -28.61
CA GLN A 303 35.12 19.87 -29.39
C GLN A 303 36.32 19.30 -28.62
N PRO A 304 37.27 18.63 -29.29
CA PRO A 304 38.48 18.14 -28.64
C PRO A 304 39.34 19.31 -28.17
N THR A 305 39.74 19.28 -26.90
CA THR A 305 40.74 20.17 -26.31
C THR A 305 42.13 19.91 -26.92
N PRO A 306 42.99 20.93 -27.08
CA PRO A 306 44.29 20.78 -27.71
C PRO A 306 45.30 20.05 -26.81
N ASP A 307 46.15 19.29 -27.48
CA ASP A 307 47.17 18.40 -26.96
C ASP A 307 48.20 19.15 -26.09
N ARG A 308 48.25 18.82 -24.79
CA ARG A 308 49.37 19.17 -23.91
C ARG A 308 49.85 17.89 -23.24
N THR A 309 50.95 17.37 -23.77
CA THR A 309 51.68 16.22 -23.23
C THR A 309 52.23 16.54 -21.83
N PRO A 310 51.94 15.74 -20.79
CA PRO A 310 52.56 15.92 -19.48
C PRO A 310 54.00 15.37 -19.49
N THR A 311 54.95 16.22 -19.11
CA THR A 311 56.36 15.87 -18.89
C THR A 311 56.49 14.87 -17.73
N LYS A 312 57.19 13.75 -17.95
CA LYS A 312 57.50 12.75 -16.92
C LYS A 312 58.43 13.33 -15.85
N VAL A 313 58.04 13.25 -14.57
CA VAL A 313 58.93 13.43 -13.42
C VAL A 313 59.20 12.04 -12.80
N PRO A 314 60.46 11.67 -12.45
CA PRO A 314 60.79 10.34 -11.94
C PRO A 314 60.25 10.05 -10.53
N LYS A 315 60.03 8.75 -10.27
CA LYS A 315 59.56 8.13 -9.03
C LYS A 315 60.51 8.34 -7.85
N ASP A 316 59.96 8.76 -6.72
CA ASP A 316 60.38 8.32 -5.38
C ASP A 316 59.15 8.25 -4.47
N LEU A 317 58.48 7.11 -4.47
CA LEU A 317 57.45 6.74 -3.48
C LEU A 317 58.03 5.60 -2.66
N ARG A 318 58.61 5.92 -1.51
CA ARG A 318 58.94 4.93 -0.47
C ARG A 318 57.66 4.65 0.32
N ILE A 319 57.27 3.38 0.40
CA ILE A 319 56.19 2.92 1.27
C ILE A 319 56.69 3.03 2.71
N ASN A 320 56.01 3.82 3.54
CA ASN A 320 56.33 3.91 4.95
C ASN A 320 55.71 2.70 5.69
N THR A 321 56.55 1.76 6.11
CA THR A 321 56.15 0.53 6.83
C THR A 321 56.30 0.64 8.36
N GLU A 322 56.48 1.84 8.92
CA GLU A 322 56.69 2.03 10.36
C GLU A 322 55.38 2.14 11.20
N LEU A 323 54.40 1.27 10.93
CA LEU A 323 53.25 1.09 11.83
C LEU A 323 52.93 -0.40 11.98
N TYR A 324 53.96 -1.17 12.33
CA TYR A 324 53.82 -2.51 12.91
C TYR A 324 54.91 -2.76 13.95
N ARG A 325 54.56 -2.58 15.23
CA ARG A 325 54.87 -3.46 16.38
C ARG A 325 54.77 -2.69 17.69
N THR A 326 53.72 -2.98 18.45
CA THR A 326 53.85 -3.50 19.83
C THR A 326 52.59 -4.32 20.09
N VAL A 327 52.77 -5.64 20.08
CA VAL A 327 51.86 -6.62 20.67
C VAL A 327 52.35 -6.77 22.10
N GLU A 328 51.50 -6.48 23.07
CA GLU A 328 51.55 -7.15 24.37
C GLU A 328 50.22 -7.87 24.55
N ASP A 329 50.36 -9.13 24.95
CA ASP A 329 49.36 -10.17 25.04
C ASP A 329 48.32 -9.86 26.11
N ASP A 330 47.04 -10.14 25.81
CA ASP A 330 46.12 -10.76 26.78
C ASP A 330 44.93 -11.42 26.05
N GLU A 331 44.94 -12.75 26.13
CA GLU A 331 43.86 -13.74 26.03
C GLU A 331 42.57 -13.41 25.23
N LEU A 332 42.42 -14.09 24.08
CA LEU A 332 41.13 -14.37 23.45
C LEU A 332 40.94 -15.90 23.36
N THR A 333 40.20 -16.47 24.32
CA THR A 333 39.57 -17.78 24.20
C THR A 333 38.30 -17.65 23.34
N PRO A 334 38.04 -18.55 22.37
CA PRO A 334 36.81 -18.52 21.58
C PRO A 334 35.71 -19.31 22.31
N ASP A 335 34.72 -18.62 22.86
CA ASP A 335 33.57 -19.27 23.50
C ASP A 335 32.55 -19.72 22.44
N SER A 336 32.43 -21.04 22.31
CA SER A 336 31.53 -21.77 21.43
C SER A 336 30.11 -21.73 21.99
N MET A 337 29.20 -21.00 21.35
CA MET A 337 27.75 -21.03 21.66
C MET A 337 27.09 -22.31 21.09
N SER A 338 27.59 -23.47 21.52
CA SER A 338 27.01 -24.79 21.29
C SER A 338 26.39 -25.39 22.56
N SER A 339 26.06 -24.57 23.55
CA SER A 339 25.56 -25.04 24.85
C SER A 339 24.41 -24.17 25.36
N ARG A 340 23.22 -24.31 24.75
CA ARG A 340 21.95 -23.88 25.37
C ARG A 340 20.68 -24.51 24.78
N MET A 341 20.75 -25.76 24.33
CA MET A 341 19.57 -26.58 24.10
C MET A 341 19.85 -28.00 24.56
N VAL A 342 19.30 -28.40 25.70
CA VAL A 342 18.63 -29.70 25.96
C VAL A 342 17.81 -29.54 27.26
N ASP A 343 16.54 -29.92 27.17
CA ASP A 343 15.56 -30.29 28.20
C ASP A 343 15.03 -29.26 29.21
N SER A 344 13.76 -28.88 29.05
CA SER A 344 12.70 -29.59 29.80
C SER A 344 11.27 -29.22 29.36
N ALA A 345 10.45 -30.26 29.22
CA ALA A 345 8.98 -30.31 29.30
C ALA A 345 8.14 -29.93 28.06
N ILE A 346 8.05 -30.88 27.13
CA ILE A 346 6.74 -31.30 26.59
C ILE A 346 6.00 -32.00 27.74
N GLY A 347 4.79 -31.53 28.06
CA GLY A 347 3.96 -32.19 29.07
C GLY A 347 2.63 -31.48 29.32
N GLY A 348 1.65 -31.72 28.44
CA GLY A 348 0.24 -31.61 28.78
C GLY A 348 -0.49 -30.40 28.22
N LEU A 349 -1.28 -30.65 27.17
CA LEU A 349 -2.73 -30.36 27.09
C LEU A 349 -3.18 -30.40 25.61
N ASP A 350 -3.11 -31.59 25.01
CA ASP A 350 -4.08 -32.00 24.00
C ASP A 350 -5.29 -32.55 24.75
N GLY A 351 -6.43 -31.85 24.71
CA GLY A 351 -7.64 -32.34 25.37
C GLY A 351 -8.68 -31.31 25.76
N ALA A 352 -9.06 -30.39 24.87
CA ALA A 352 -10.39 -29.77 24.90
C ALA A 352 -10.65 -29.04 23.57
N LEU A 353 -11.86 -29.18 23.03
CA LEU A 353 -12.41 -28.50 21.85
C LEU A 353 -12.13 -29.17 20.49
N LYS A 354 -12.30 -30.49 20.44
CA LYS A 354 -12.97 -31.15 19.32
C LYS A 354 -14.34 -31.61 19.82
N ASN A 355 -15.35 -30.76 19.62
CA ASN A 355 -16.76 -31.11 19.45
C ASN A 355 -17.53 -29.79 19.38
N ASP A 356 -17.79 -29.32 18.17
CA ASP A 356 -19.13 -28.93 17.71
C ASP A 356 -19.00 -28.35 16.30
N LEU A 357 -20.09 -28.50 15.53
CA LEU A 357 -20.27 -28.19 14.10
C LEU A 357 -20.15 -29.39 13.15
N ILE A 358 -21.06 -30.34 13.35
CA ILE A 358 -21.63 -31.18 12.31
C ILE A 358 -22.58 -30.29 11.48
N PHE A 359 -22.26 -30.02 10.21
CA PHE A 359 -23.25 -29.57 9.23
C PHE A 359 -23.68 -30.75 8.36
N ASP A 360 -24.96 -31.07 8.50
CA ASP A 360 -25.67 -32.16 7.88
C ASP A 360 -25.75 -32.02 6.35
N ARG A 361 -25.58 -33.14 5.64
CA ARG A 361 -25.70 -33.26 4.18
C ARG A 361 -26.96 -34.06 3.86
N MET A 362 -28.04 -33.37 3.50
CA MET A 362 -29.17 -33.87 2.69
C MET A 362 -29.92 -32.63 2.17
N GLY A 363 -30.37 -32.48 0.92
CA GLY A 363 -30.39 -33.30 -0.29
C GLY A 363 -31.29 -32.56 -1.31
N ALA A 364 -31.03 -32.70 -2.61
CA ALA A 364 -32.05 -32.54 -3.65
C ALA A 364 -31.51 -33.05 -4.99
N ARG A 365 -31.82 -34.30 -5.31
CA ARG A 365 -31.96 -34.79 -6.68
C ARG A 365 -33.45 -34.91 -6.95
N MET A 366 -33.97 -34.18 -7.93
CA MET A 366 -35.15 -34.58 -8.71
C MET A 366 -35.04 -33.98 -10.12
N THR A 367 -34.67 -34.82 -11.08
CA THR A 367 -35.00 -34.66 -12.51
C THR A 367 -35.44 -36.03 -13.00
N ALA A 368 -36.74 -36.13 -13.29
CA ALA A 368 -37.35 -37.15 -14.11
C ALA A 368 -38.58 -36.52 -14.78
N LEU A 369 -38.34 -35.96 -15.98
CA LEU A 369 -39.17 -35.89 -17.18
C LEU A 369 -38.73 -34.71 -18.06
#